data_AF-A0A2V9YRN0-F1
#
_entry.id   AF-A0A2V9YRN0-F1
#
_cell.length_a   1.000
_cell.length_b   1.000
_cell.length_c   1.000
_cell.angle_alpha   90.00
_cell.angle_beta   90.00
_cell.angle_gamma   90.00
#
_symmetry.space_group_name_H-M   'P 1'
#
loop_
_entity.id
_entity.type
_entity.pdbx_description
1 polymer ?
#
loop_
_entity_poly.entity_id
_entity_poly.type
_entity_poly.pdbx_seq_one_letter_code
_entity_poly.pdbx_strand_id
1 'polypeptide(L)'
;MLAIEKLRKIVANLRWSAKDGAEQGATALFSAGLAEAVVRTEFDPIDVVTEVINRVEHALGQAMSQGLGHVVALGPTVLAASAVA
;
A
#
# COMPACT_ATOMS: atom_id res chain seq x y z
N MET A 1 10.46 3.56 2.88
CA MET A 1 9.78 4.43 1.88
C MET A 1 10.42 4.50 0.50
N LEU A 2 11.76 4.63 0.37
CA LEU A 2 12.41 4.94 -0.91
C LEU A 2 12.08 3.98 -2.07
N ALA A 3 12.00 2.67 -1.82
CA ALA A 3 11.74 1.67 -2.87
C ALA A 3 10.33 1.82 -3.48
N ILE A 4 9.30 1.98 -2.66
CA ILE A 4 7.92 2.13 -3.12
C ILE A 4 7.71 3.45 -3.87
N GLU A 5 8.33 4.54 -3.39
CA GLU A 5 8.27 5.82 -4.09
C GLU A 5 9.01 5.78 -5.43
N LYS A 6 10.12 5.05 -5.52
CA LYS A 6 10.79 4.79 -6.81
C LYS A 6 9.91 3.98 -7.75
N LEU A 7 9.26 2.93 -7.27
CA LEU A 7 8.34 2.13 -8.07
C LEU A 7 7.19 3.00 -8.62
N ARG A 8 6.59 3.84 -7.79
CA ARG A 8 5.55 4.80 -8.20
C ARG A 8 6.01 5.69 -9.36
N LYS A 9 7.21 6.26 -9.25
CA LYS A 9 7.81 7.11 -10.30
C LYS A 9 8.13 6.34 -11.58
N ILE A 10 8.62 5.11 -11.48
CA ILE A 10 8.90 4.25 -12.64
C ILE A 10 7.59 3.93 -13.37
N VAL A 11 6.54 3.53 -12.63
CA VAL A 11 5.24 3.20 -13.21
C VAL A 11 4.59 4.43 -13.86
N ALA A 12 4.74 5.62 -13.28
CA ALA A 12 4.21 6.87 -13.85
C ALA A 12 4.82 7.25 -15.21
N ASN A 13 5.95 6.65 -15.61
CA ASN A 13 6.52 6.82 -16.95
C ASN A 13 5.95 5.82 -17.98
N LEU A 14 5.20 4.81 -17.53
CA LEU A 14 4.58 3.82 -18.40
C LEU A 14 3.27 4.37 -18.96
N ARG A 15 3.01 4.06 -20.23
CA ARG A 15 1.74 4.35 -20.90
C ARG A 15 1.10 3.05 -21.31
N TRP A 16 -0.20 2.93 -21.05
CA TRP A 16 -0.97 1.81 -21.57
C TRP A 16 -1.09 1.93 -23.09
N SER A 17 -1.16 0.79 -23.78
CA SER A 17 -1.52 0.82 -25.20
C SER A 17 -2.95 1.31 -25.33
N ALA A 18 -3.19 2.32 -26.17
CA ALA A 18 -4.55 2.75 -26.46
C ALA A 18 -5.26 1.64 -27.25
N LYS A 19 -6.37 1.15 -26.71
CA LYS A 19 -7.34 0.43 -27.53
C LYS A 19 -7.92 1.46 -28.52
N ASP A 20 -7.95 1.13 -29.80
CA ASP A 20 -8.62 1.89 -30.87
C ASP A 20 -7.89 3.12 -31.45
N GLY A 21 -6.55 3.10 -31.52
CA GLY A 21 -5.82 4.01 -32.42
C GLY A 21 -5.67 5.46 -31.93
N ALA A 22 -5.96 5.75 -30.67
CA ALA A 22 -5.52 7.00 -30.05
C ALA A 22 -3.99 6.99 -29.89
N GLU A 23 -3.30 8.02 -30.37
CA GLU A 23 -1.83 8.03 -30.47
C GLU A 23 -1.09 7.96 -29.12
N GLN A 24 -1.78 8.15 -28.00
CA GLN A 24 -1.20 8.09 -26.65
C GLN A 24 -2.22 7.48 -25.67
N GLY A 25 -1.94 6.28 -25.15
CA GLY A 25 -2.78 5.69 -24.10
C GLY A 25 -2.51 6.27 -22.71
N ALA A 26 -3.39 5.96 -21.76
CA ALA A 26 -3.37 6.54 -20.42
C ALA A 26 -2.07 6.21 -19.66
N THR A 27 -1.58 7.16 -18.86
CA THR A 27 -0.45 6.92 -17.96
C THR A 27 -0.81 5.89 -16.90
N ALA A 28 0.09 4.95 -16.63
CA ALA A 28 -0.09 4.01 -15.53
C ALA A 28 0.07 4.74 -14.19
N LEU A 29 -0.93 4.58 -13.33
CA LEU A 29 -0.93 5.13 -11.98
C LEU A 29 -0.70 4.00 -10.98
N PHE A 30 0.10 4.27 -9.96
CA PHE A 30 0.45 3.32 -8.91
C PHE A 30 0.12 3.90 -7.55
N SER A 31 -0.82 3.26 -6.85
CA SER A 31 -1.10 3.56 -5.44
C SER A 31 -0.60 2.42 -4.56
N ALA A 32 -0.16 2.73 -3.34
CA ALA A 32 0.26 1.70 -2.39
C ALA A 32 -0.02 2.09 -0.93
N GLY A 33 -0.41 1.10 -0.14
CA GLY A 33 -0.36 1.14 1.32
C GLY A 33 0.88 0.40 1.83
N LEU A 34 1.55 0.94 2.84
CA LEU A 34 2.67 0.29 3.52
C LEU A 34 2.46 0.32 5.03
N ALA A 35 2.80 -0.77 5.71
CA ALA A 35 2.79 -0.85 7.15
C ALA A 35 3.98 -1.69 7.64
N GLU A 36 4.55 -1.32 8.78
CA GLU A 36 5.66 -2.06 9.40
C GLU A 36 5.14 -3.03 10.46
N ALA A 37 5.49 -4.31 10.34
CA ALA A 37 5.17 -5.35 11.31
C ALA A 37 6.01 -5.22 12.59
N VAL A 38 5.39 -5.46 13.74
CA VAL A 38 6.10 -5.57 15.01
C VAL A 38 6.12 -7.04 15.42
N VAL A 39 7.28 -7.67 15.28
CA VAL A 39 7.47 -9.08 15.66
C VAL A 39 8.07 -9.14 17.06
N ARG A 40 7.38 -9.83 17.98
CA ARG A 40 7.87 -10.10 19.33
C ARG A 40 7.57 -11.52 19.73
N THR A 41 8.37 -12.07 20.63
CA THR A 41 8.20 -13.41 21.19
C THR A 41 6.88 -13.60 21.93
N GLU A 42 6.30 -12.51 22.44
CA GLU A 42 5.05 -12.53 23.19
C GLU A 42 3.79 -12.48 22.31
N PHE A 43 3.93 -12.28 21.00
CA PHE A 43 2.80 -12.16 20.08
C PHE A 43 2.60 -13.45 19.28
N ASP A 44 1.35 -13.84 19.09
CA ASP A 44 1.01 -14.91 18.16
C ASP A 44 1.36 -14.47 16.72
N PRO A 45 2.11 -15.27 15.94
CA PRO A 45 2.43 -14.93 14.56
C PRO A 45 1.21 -14.68 13.67
N ILE A 46 0.09 -15.36 13.91
CA ILE A 46 -1.16 -15.18 13.19
C ILE A 46 -1.72 -13.79 13.49
N ASP A 47 -1.73 -13.38 14.76
CA ASP A 47 -2.18 -12.05 15.15
C ASP A 47 -1.32 -10.96 14.50
N VAL A 48 0.01 -11.11 14.49
CA VAL A 48 0.93 -10.16 13.84
C VAL A 48 0.62 -10.02 12.35
N VAL A 49 0.39 -11.14 11.64
CA VAL A 49 0.10 -11.12 10.20
C VAL A 49 -1.27 -10.49 9.92
N THR A 50 -2.31 -10.88 10.66
CA THR A 50 -3.66 -10.32 10.50
C THR A 50 -3.67 -8.83 10.76
N GLU A 51 -2.99 -8.39 11.80
CA GLU A 51 -2.82 -6.99 12.16
C GLU A 51 -2.18 -6.19 11.02
N VAL A 52 -1.04 -6.67 10.51
CA VAL A 52 -0.32 -6.00 9.43
C VAL A 52 -1.14 -5.94 8.14
N ILE A 53 -1.86 -7.02 7.80
CA ILE A 53 -2.77 -7.05 6.63
C ILE A 53 -3.82 -5.94 6.76
N ASN A 54 -4.51 -5.88 7.90
CA ASN A 54 -5.53 -4.87 8.15
C ASN A 54 -4.95 -3.45 8.03
N ARG A 55 -3.73 -3.20 8.52
CA ARG A 55 -3.07 -1.90 8.39
C ARG A 55 -2.62 -1.57 6.96
N VAL A 56 -2.07 -2.53 6.20
CA VAL A 56 -1.67 -2.23 4.81
C VAL A 56 -2.89 -1.97 3.94
N GLU A 57 -3.99 -2.70 4.15
CA GLU A 57 -5.25 -2.48 3.46
C GLU A 57 -5.85 -1.12 3.86
N HIS A 58 -5.82 -0.77 5.14
CA HIS A 58 -6.23 0.55 5.61
C HIS A 58 -5.40 1.67 4.97
N ALA A 59 -4.07 1.53 4.96
CA ALA A 59 -3.16 2.48 4.33
C ALA A 59 -3.43 2.60 2.82
N LEU A 60 -3.71 1.49 2.13
CA LEU A 60 -4.08 1.50 0.72
C LEU A 60 -5.41 2.23 0.50
N GLY A 61 -6.40 1.99 1.35
CA GLY A 61 -7.68 2.71 1.33
C GLY A 61 -7.49 4.22 1.52
N GLN A 62 -6.61 4.64 2.43
CA GLN A 62 -6.23 6.04 2.60
C GLN A 62 -5.50 6.61 1.36
N ALA A 63 -4.59 5.84 0.76
CA ALA A 63 -3.90 6.26 -0.44
C ALA A 63 -4.89 6.47 -1.60
N MET A 64 -5.85 5.56 -1.77
CA MET A 64 -6.87 5.66 -2.82
C MET A 64 -7.86 6.82 -2.59
N SER A 65 -8.19 7.14 -1.33
CA SER A 65 -9.10 8.26 -1.02
C SER A 65 -8.46 9.64 -1.23
N GLN A 66 -7.12 9.73 -1.22
CA GLN A 66 -6.38 10.95 -1.59
C GLN A 66 -6.29 11.16 -3.11
N GLY A 67 -6.65 10.15 -3.91
CA GLY A 67 -6.52 10.13 -5.36
C GLY A 67 -5.62 8.98 -5.84
N LEU A 68 -5.67 8.69 -7.14
CA LEU A 68 -4.78 7.67 -7.72
C LEU A 68 -3.33 8.16 -7.76
N GLY A 69 -2.37 7.24 -7.60
CA GLY A 69 -0.95 7.59 -7.67
C GLY A 69 -0.35 8.02 -6.33
N HIS A 70 -0.99 7.72 -5.20
CA HIS A 70 -0.53 8.07 -3.86
C HIS A 70 0.03 6.87 -3.10
N VAL A 71 0.99 7.13 -2.21
CA VAL A 71 1.57 6.13 -1.31
C VAL A 71 1.40 6.60 0.12
N VAL A 72 0.77 5.77 0.95
CA VAL A 72 0.60 6.02 2.38
C VAL A 72 1.35 4.96 3.15
N ALA A 73 2.11 5.38 4.16
CA ALA A 73 2.82 4.48 5.04
C ALA A 73 2.47 4.73 6.50
N LEU A 74 2.16 3.65 7.19
CA LEU A 74 1.88 3.62 8.61
C LEU A 74 3.09 3.04 9.33
N GLY A 75 3.58 3.80 10.31
CA GLY A 75 4.67 3.33 11.18
C GLY A 75 4.25 2.12 12.04
N PRO A 76 5.19 1.56 12.80
CA PRO A 76 4.91 0.46 13.70
C PRO A 76 3.91 0.93 14.75
N THR A 77 2.77 0.24 14.82
CA THR A 77 1.80 0.42 15.90
C THR A 77 1.92 -0.79 16.81
N VAL A 78 2.20 -0.57 18.10
CA VAL A 78 2.03 -1.63 19.09
C VAL A 78 0.54 -1.73 19.33
N LEU A 79 -0.16 -2.51 18.51
CA LEU A 79 -1.54 -2.81 18.84
C LEU A 79 -1.54 -3.66 20.10
N ALA A 80 -2.02 -3.04 21.18
CA ALA A 80 -2.55 -3.77 22.31
C ALA A 80 -3.59 -4.74 21.77
N ALA A 81 -3.41 -6.02 22.08
CA ALA A 81 -4.33 -7.12 21.81
C ALA A 81 -5.78 -6.65 21.97
N SER A 82 -6.45 -6.35 20.87
CA SER A 82 -7.85 -5.94 20.88
C SER A 82 -8.47 -6.25 19.52
N ALA A 83 -8.54 -7.54 19.18
CA ALA A 83 -9.56 -8.06 18.27
C ALA A 83 -9.62 -9.59 18.27
N VAL A 84 -10.19 -10.20 19.32
CA VAL A 84 -11.21 -11.25 19.14
C VAL A 84 -12.26 -11.06 20.24
N ALA A 85 -13.49 -10.76 19.84
CA ALA A 85 -14.68 -10.77 20.69
C ALA A 85 -15.29 -12.17 20.71
#